data_AF-A0A7V7WYS5-F1
#
_entry.id   AF-A0A7V7WYS5-F1
#
_cell.length_a   1.000
_cell.length_b   1.000
_cell.length_c   1.000
_cell.angle_alpha   90.00
_cell.angle_beta   90.00
_cell.angle_gamma   90.00
#
_symmetry.space_group_name_H-M   'P 1'
#
loop_
_entity.id
_entity.type
_entity.pdbx_description
1 polymer ?
#
loop_
_entity_poly.entity_id
_entity_poly.type
_entity_poly.pdbx_seq_one_letter_code
_entity_poly.pdbx_strand_id
1 'polypeptide(L)' 'VAWALVGGLVVYGALRATLGLRLTPEEEHAGADLSIHKIGATPEREVSW' A
#
# COMPACT_ATOMS: atom_id res chain seq x y z
N VAL A 1 5.33 9.54 -25.64
CA VAL A 1 5.66 8.33 -24.86
C VAL A 1 6.92 8.49 -24.03
N ALA A 2 8.08 8.81 -24.62
CA ALA A 2 9.33 9.00 -23.86
C ALA A 2 9.21 9.99 -22.68
N TRP A 3 8.63 11.18 -22.92
CA TRP A 3 8.40 12.16 -21.85
C TRP A 3 7.46 11.67 -20.73
N ALA A 4 6.44 10.87 -21.06
CA ALA A 4 5.55 10.29 -20.06
C ALA A 4 6.29 9.25 -19.20
N LEU A 5 7.16 8.44 -19.81
CA LEU A 5 7.99 7.48 -19.08
C LEU A 5 8.99 8.18 -18.16
N VAL A 6 9.69 9.20 -18.67
CA VAL A 6 10.66 9.98 -17.88
C VAL A 6 9.96 10.71 -16.73
N GLY A 7 8.86 11.40 -17.02
CA GLY A 7 8.09 12.11 -16.00
C GLY A 7 7.54 11.17 -14.92
N GLY A 8 6.93 10.05 -15.33
CA GLY A 8 6.42 9.04 -14.41
C GLY A 8 7.52 8.45 -13.53
N LEU A 9 8.69 8.14 -14.10
CA LEU A 9 9.83 7.60 -13.37
C LEU A 9 10.40 8.63 -12.37
N VAL A 10 10.53 9.89 -12.76
CA VAL A 10 11.03 10.96 -11.86
C VAL A 10 10.07 11.19 -10.71
N VAL A 11 8.76 11.33 -10.98
CA VAL A 11 7.75 11.57 -9.94
C VAL A 11 7.65 10.37 -9.00
N TYR A 12 7.53 9.15 -9.54
CA TYR A 12 7.46 7.94 -8.72
C TYR A 12 8.73 7.75 -7.89
N GLY A 13 9.92 7.97 -8.49
CA GLY A 13 11.20 7.84 -7.82
C GLY A 13 11.34 8.80 -6.64
N ALA A 14 10.99 10.07 -6.85
CA ALA A 14 11.03 11.09 -5.79
C ALA A 14 10.10 10.75 -4.62
N LEU A 15 8.86 10.36 -4.91
CA LEU A 15 7.89 9.97 -3.88
C LEU A 15 8.33 8.69 -3.14
N ARG A 16 8.86 7.70 -3.86
CA ARG A 16 9.37 6.46 -3.25
C ARG A 16 10.53 6.72 -2.29
N ALA A 17 11.45 7.61 -2.64
CA ALA A 17 12.62 7.93 -1.82
C ALA A 17 12.26 8.71 -0.55
N THR A 18 11.12 9.40 -0.51
CA THR A 18 10.78 10.35 0.55
C THR A 18 9.60 9.92 1.43
N LEU A 19 8.63 9.17 0.89
CA LEU A 19 7.33 8.94 1.56
C LEU A 19 7.01 7.46 1.86
N GLY A 20 7.86 6.50 1.47
CA GLY A 20 7.62 5.08 1.73
C GLY A 20 6.31 4.57 1.11
N LEU A 21 6.26 4.44 -0.21
CA LEU A 21 5.01 4.19 -0.96
C LEU A 21 4.50 2.74 -0.97
N ARG A 22 5.28 1.77 -0.50
CA ARG A 22 4.94 0.34 -0.55
C ARG A 22 4.92 -0.23 0.86
N LEU A 23 3.96 -1.12 1.09
CA LEU A 23 3.92 -1.97 2.28
C LEU A 23 5.15 -2.88 2.30
N THR A 24 5.54 -3.28 3.51
CA THR A 24 6.49 -4.38 3.69
C THR A 24 5.89 -5.68 3.14
N PRO A 25 6.70 -6.69 2.77
CA PRO A 25 6.19 -7.98 2.28
C PRO A 25 5.19 -8.63 3.24
N GLU A 26 5.44 -8.51 4.55
CA GLU A 26 4.57 -9.04 5.60
C GLU A 26 3.23 -8.29 5.66
N GLU A 27 3.25 -6.96 5.56
CA GLU A 27 2.06 -6.13 5.52
C GLU A 27 1.25 -6.32 4.23
N GLU A 28 1.93 -6.49 3.09
CA GLU A 28 1.31 -6.81 1.80
C GLU A 28 0.63 -8.19 1.86
N HIS A 29 1.26 -9.16 2.51
CA HIS A 29 0.67 -10.49 2.76
C HIS A 29 -0.55 -10.45 3.69
N ALA A 30 -0.48 -9.67 4.77
CA ALA A 30 -1.59 -9.51 5.72
C ALA A 30 -2.78 -8.74 5.13
N GLY A 31 -2.56 -7.96 4.08
CA GLY A 31 -3.56 -7.16 3.38
C GLY A 31 -3.61 -5.71 3.85
N ALA A 32 -3.86 -4.77 2.92
CA ALA A 32 -3.81 -3.33 3.19
C ALA A 32 -4.86 -2.87 4.22
N ASP A 33 -6.04 -3.47 4.23
CA ASP A 33 -7.11 -3.13 5.17
C ASP A 33 -6.70 -3.44 6.61
N LEU A 34 -6.04 -4.58 6.83
CA LEU A 34 -5.50 -4.93 8.14
C LEU A 34 -4.22 -4.16 8.46
N SER A 35 -3.31 -4.02 7.50
CA SER A 35 -2.00 -3.42 7.72
C SER A 35 -2.06 -1.91 7.95
N ILE A 36 -2.90 -1.19 7.20
CA ILE A 36 -3.07 0.28 7.31
C ILE A 36 -4.26 0.64 8.18
N HIS A 37 -5.44 0.09 7.88
CA HIS A 37 -6.71 0.54 8.48
C HIS A 37 -7.13 -0.26 9.71
N LYS A 38 -6.48 -1.39 10.00
CA LYS A 38 -6.76 -2.30 11.12
C LYS A 38 -8.20 -2.86 11.11
N ILE A 39 -8.77 -3.06 9.93
CA ILE A 39 -10.11 -3.63 9.75
C ILE A 39 -9.98 -4.96 9.01
N GLY A 40 -10.57 -6.02 9.56
CA GLY A 40 -10.65 -7.31 8.88
C GLY A 40 -11.72 -7.31 7.80
N ALA A 41 -11.46 -8.04 6.72
CA ALA A 41 -12.42 -8.22 5.62
C ALA A 41 -13.55 -9.22 5.94
N THR A 42 -13.55 -9.81 7.14
CA THR A 42 -14.56 -10.77 7.61
C THR A 42 -15.20 -10.26 8.91
N PRO A 43 -16.22 -9.40 8.81
CA PRO A 43 -16.89 -8.81 9.96
C PRO A 43 -17.41 -9.85 10.94
N GLU A 44 -17.90 -10.98 10.44
CA GLU A 44 -18.53 -12.05 11.24
C GLU A 44 -17.57 -12.68 12.25
N ARG A 45 -16.26 -12.60 12.00
CA ARG A 45 -15.22 -13.14 12.91
C ARG A 45 -14.81 -12.15 14.00
N GLU A 46 -15.13 -10.87 13.85
CA GLU A 46 -14.80 -9.83 14.82
C GLU A 46 -15.88 -9.67 15.89
N VAL A 47 -17.09 -10.17 15.62
CA VAL A 47 -18.21 -10.12 16.57
C VAL A 47 -18.31 -11.41 17.39
N SER A 48 -17.82 -11.30 18.62
CA SER A 48 -18.04 -12.29 19.67
C SER A 48 -19.33 -11.96 20.42
N TRP A 49 -20.44 -12.63 20.08
CA TRP A 49 -21.61 -12.73 20.96
C TRP A 49 -22.17 -14.14 20.93
#